data_AF-A0A951AGI6-F1
#
_entry.id   AF-A0A951AGI6-F1
#
_cell.length_a   1.000
_cell.length_b   1.000
_cell.length_c   1.000
_cell.angle_alpha   90.00
_cell.angle_beta   90.00
_cell.angle_gamma   90.00
#
_symmetry.space_group_name_H-M   'P 1'
#
loop_
_entity.id
_entity.type
_entity.pdbx_description
1 polymer ?
#
loop_
_entity_poly.entity_id
_entity_poly.type
_entity_poly.pdbx_seq_one_letter_code
_entity_poly.pdbx_strand_id
1 'polypeptide(L)'
;MRALATILITLLLMASAMSVELFRYRGAARDGGTLEYVFETDCQDVPKTVSQQRAADIAADFMTTFYHAQIGALETQEFRTQPAPFWLVCFSDTIKGPLRQMFFVVLLPDGRVVEPKIVRQM
;
A
#
# COMPACT_ATOMS: atom_id res chain seq x y z
N MET A 1 4.95 -41.75 -14.93
CA MET A 1 5.54 -40.39 -14.97
C MET A 1 4.59 -39.30 -15.48
N ARG A 2 3.72 -39.57 -16.48
CA ARG A 2 2.78 -38.55 -17.01
C ARG A 2 1.81 -37.98 -15.96
N ALA A 3 1.16 -38.83 -15.16
CA ALA A 3 0.18 -38.38 -14.16
C ALA A 3 0.77 -37.49 -13.06
N LEU A 4 2.00 -37.76 -12.63
CA LEU A 4 2.68 -36.98 -11.59
C LEU A 4 3.00 -35.56 -12.09
N ALA A 5 3.42 -35.44 -13.34
CA ALA A 5 3.64 -34.15 -14.00
C ALA A 5 2.32 -33.38 -14.15
N THR A 6 1.23 -34.05 -14.52
CA THR A 6 -0.10 -33.40 -14.63
C THR A 6 -0.57 -32.87 -13.28
N ILE A 7 -0.44 -33.66 -12.21
CA ILE A 7 -0.82 -33.27 -10.85
C ILE A 7 0.01 -32.06 -10.40
N LEU A 8 1.33 -32.09 -10.61
CA LEU A 8 2.22 -31.00 -10.24
C LEU A 8 1.87 -29.69 -10.97
N ILE A 9 1.56 -29.77 -12.27
CA ILE A 9 1.15 -28.61 -13.08
C ILE A 9 -0.19 -28.05 -12.60
N THR A 10 -1.20 -28.90 -12.33
CA THR A 10 -2.48 -28.45 -11.75
C THR A 10 -2.33 -27.88 -10.34
N LEU A 11 -1.39 -28.41 -9.54
CA LEU A 11 -1.12 -27.90 -8.19
C LEU A 11 -0.42 -26.53 -8.24
N LEU A 12 0.52 -26.35 -9.18
CA LEU A 12 1.18 -25.07 -9.45
C LEU A 12 0.21 -24.01 -9.99
N LEU A 13 -0.80 -24.42 -10.76
CA LEU A 13 -1.88 -23.54 -11.24
C LEU A 13 -2.89 -23.16 -10.14
N MET A 14 -3.01 -23.97 -9.08
CA MET A 14 -3.88 -23.69 -7.93
C MET A 14 -3.20 -22.94 -6.79
N ALA A 15 -1.89 -22.68 -6.90
CA ALA A 15 -1.21 -21.73 -6.03
C ALA A 15 -1.64 -20.30 -6.41
N SER A 16 -2.89 -19.96 -6.10
CA SER A 16 -3.34 -18.58 -6.07
C SER A 16 -2.36 -17.80 -5.22
N ALA A 17 -1.72 -16.80 -5.80
CA ALA A 17 -0.86 -15.87 -5.09
C ALA A 17 -1.63 -15.36 -3.87
N MET A 18 -1.26 -15.83 -2.67
CA MET A 18 -1.89 -15.41 -1.43
C MET A 18 -1.48 -13.96 -1.20
N SER A 19 -2.35 -13.03 -1.59
CA SER A 19 -2.14 -11.61 -1.32
C SER A 19 -2.21 -11.39 0.19
N VAL A 20 -1.24 -10.65 0.71
CA VAL A 20 -1.11 -10.32 2.13
C VAL A 20 -1.41 -8.85 2.33
N GLU A 21 -2.30 -8.54 3.28
CA GLU A 21 -2.56 -7.16 3.71
C GLU A 21 -1.35 -6.62 4.45
N LEU A 22 -0.71 -5.58 3.90
CA LEU A 22 0.41 -4.88 4.52
C LEU A 22 -0.08 -3.84 5.52
N PHE A 23 -1.14 -3.12 5.15
CA PHE A 23 -1.65 -2.01 5.94
C PHE A 23 -3.11 -1.73 5.59
N ARG A 24 -3.85 -1.23 6.57
CA ARG A 24 -5.22 -0.75 6.40
C ARG A 24 -5.41 0.55 7.14
N TYR A 25 -5.99 1.53 6.46
CA TYR A 25 -6.38 2.80 7.05
C TYR A 25 -7.87 3.03 6.91
N ARG A 26 -8.52 3.38 8.01
CA ARG A 26 -9.94 3.73 8.07
C ARG A 26 -10.08 5.23 8.33
N GLY A 27 -10.70 5.94 7.41
CA GLY A 27 -10.96 7.38 7.49
C GLY A 27 -12.44 7.71 7.30
N ALA A 28 -12.81 8.94 7.67
CA ALA A 28 -14.13 9.47 7.39
C ALA A 28 -14.29 9.75 5.89
N ALA A 29 -15.36 9.23 5.28
CA ALA A 29 -15.74 9.60 3.94
C ALA A 29 -16.45 10.96 3.95
N ARG A 30 -16.39 11.70 2.84
CA ARG A 30 -17.01 13.03 2.72
C ARG A 30 -18.53 13.03 2.88
N ASP A 31 -19.16 11.88 2.67
CA ASP A 31 -20.61 11.65 2.76
C ASP A 31 -21.05 11.21 4.17
N GLY A 32 -20.15 11.20 5.16
CA GLY A 32 -20.43 10.76 6.53
C GLY A 32 -20.30 9.24 6.74
N GLY A 33 -20.01 8.48 5.68
CA GLY A 33 -19.68 7.06 5.76
C GLY A 33 -18.24 6.79 6.19
N THR A 34 -17.84 5.52 6.13
CA THR A 34 -16.45 5.11 6.35
C THR A 34 -15.78 4.77 5.01
N LEU A 35 -14.58 5.32 4.81
CA LEU A 35 -13.68 4.94 3.73
C LEU A 35 -12.50 4.13 4.28
N GLU A 36 -12.28 2.93 3.77
CA GLU A 36 -11.11 2.12 4.09
C GLU A 36 -10.19 2.02 2.87
N TYR A 37 -8.89 2.24 3.10
CA TYR A 37 -7.82 1.98 2.15
C TYR A 37 -7.07 0.73 2.61
N VAL A 38 -7.11 -0.33 1.81
CA VAL A 38 -6.43 -1.61 2.09
C VAL A 38 -5.28 -1.79 1.12
N PHE A 39 -4.08 -1.96 1.65
CA PHE A 39 -2.85 -2.13 0.87
C PHE A 39 -2.43 -3.59 0.94
N GLU A 40 -2.43 -4.28 -0.19
CA GLU A 40 -2.13 -5.71 -0.26
C GLU A 40 -1.05 -5.99 -1.30
N THR A 41 -0.21 -6.98 -1.05
CA THR A 41 0.84 -7.42 -1.97
C THR A 41 0.84 -8.92 -2.14
N ASP A 42 1.12 -9.41 -3.34
CA ASP A 42 1.49 -10.80 -3.60
C ASP A 42 3.02 -11.03 -3.53
N CYS A 43 3.80 -9.96 -3.45
CA CYS A 43 5.25 -10.00 -3.39
C CYS A 43 5.72 -10.07 -1.93
N GLN A 44 6.32 -11.19 -1.52
CA GLN A 44 6.80 -11.40 -0.14
C GLN A 44 8.33 -11.25 0.01
N ASP A 45 9.11 -11.55 -1.03
CA ASP A 45 10.59 -11.50 -0.99
C ASP A 45 11.13 -10.48 -1.99
N VAL A 46 11.08 -9.21 -1.60
CA VAL A 46 11.51 -8.09 -2.43
C VAL A 46 12.78 -7.49 -1.82
N PRO A 47 13.91 -7.44 -2.55
CA PRO A 47 15.14 -6.85 -2.06
C PRO A 47 14.95 -5.37 -1.71
N LYS A 48 15.50 -4.95 -0.57
CA LYS A 48 15.51 -3.54 -0.17
C LYS A 48 16.57 -2.78 -0.96
N THR A 49 16.15 -2.12 -2.03
CA THR A 49 17.03 -1.29 -2.89
C THR A 49 16.77 0.20 -2.73
N VAL A 50 15.61 0.58 -2.17
CA VAL A 50 15.21 1.97 -2.00
C VAL A 50 15.55 2.49 -0.61
N SER A 51 16.22 3.65 -0.58
CA SER A 51 16.53 4.39 0.64
C SER A 51 15.29 5.08 1.20
N GLN A 52 15.37 5.52 2.47
CA GLN A 52 14.31 6.30 3.09
C GLN A 52 13.97 7.55 2.28
N GLN A 53 14.96 8.37 1.92
CA GLN A 53 14.71 9.58 1.13
C GLN A 53 14.00 9.25 -0.19
N ARG A 54 14.47 8.23 -0.91
CA ARG A 54 13.88 7.86 -2.20
C ARG A 54 12.45 7.33 -2.05
N ALA A 55 12.13 6.62 -0.97
CA ALA A 55 10.76 6.20 -0.69
C ALA A 55 9.83 7.39 -0.43
N ALA A 56 10.31 8.45 0.24
CA ALA A 56 9.53 9.66 0.46
C ALA A 56 9.24 10.39 -0.86
N ASP A 57 10.24 10.51 -1.74
CA ASP A 57 10.08 11.14 -3.05
C ASP A 57 9.03 10.40 -3.90
N ILE A 58 9.11 9.07 -3.97
CA ILE A 58 8.13 8.26 -4.71
C ILE A 58 6.73 8.40 -4.11
N ALA A 59 6.64 8.44 -2.78
CA ALA A 59 5.35 8.58 -2.09
C ALA A 59 4.71 9.95 -2.36
N ALA A 60 5.51 11.02 -2.39
CA ALA A 60 5.07 12.36 -2.73
C ALA A 60 4.53 12.43 -4.17
N ASP A 61 5.21 11.83 -5.13
CA ASP A 61 4.75 11.76 -6.53
C ASP A 61 3.41 11.01 -6.63
N PHE A 62 3.28 9.87 -5.94
CA PHE A 62 2.05 9.09 -5.92
C PHE A 62 0.87 9.84 -5.29
N MET A 63 1.12 10.58 -4.21
CA MET A 63 0.12 11.40 -3.52
C MET A 63 -0.63 12.34 -4.48
N THR A 64 0.12 13.03 -5.34
CA THR A 64 -0.47 13.95 -6.33
C THR A 64 -1.28 13.24 -7.40
N THR A 65 -0.86 12.03 -7.78
CA THR A 65 -1.48 11.26 -8.87
C THR A 65 -2.76 10.56 -8.41
N PHE A 66 -2.71 9.86 -7.26
CA PHE A 66 -3.80 9.01 -6.79
C PHE A 66 -4.85 9.77 -5.98
N TYR A 67 -4.42 10.57 -5.01
CA TYR A 67 -5.35 11.30 -4.13
C TYR A 67 -5.79 12.63 -4.72
N HIS A 68 -5.22 13.06 -5.85
CA HIS A 68 -5.41 14.39 -6.45
C HIS A 68 -5.25 15.52 -5.43
N ALA A 69 -4.41 15.29 -4.41
CA ALA A 69 -4.16 16.20 -3.31
C ALA A 69 -2.79 16.85 -3.48
N GLN A 70 -2.66 18.09 -3.02
CA GLN A 70 -1.33 18.68 -2.87
C GLN A 70 -0.61 17.96 -1.74
N ILE A 71 0.70 17.73 -1.91
CA ILE A 71 1.54 17.12 -0.88
C ILE A 71 1.54 18.07 0.32
N GLY A 72 0.97 17.64 1.43
CA GLY A 72 1.09 18.36 2.69
C GLY A 72 2.34 17.95 3.46
N ALA A 73 2.31 18.06 4.79
CA ALA A 73 3.49 17.75 5.59
C ALA A 73 3.72 16.23 5.64
N LEU A 74 4.97 15.80 5.43
CA LEU A 74 5.40 14.45 5.76
C LEU A 74 5.35 14.30 7.29
N GLU A 75 4.43 13.48 7.79
CA GLU A 75 4.23 13.28 9.23
C GLU A 75 5.13 12.16 9.76
N THR A 76 5.07 11.00 9.11
CA THR A 76 5.86 9.84 9.50
C THR A 76 6.32 9.05 8.28
N GLN A 77 7.45 8.38 8.46
CA GLN A 77 8.00 7.45 7.49
C GLN A 77 8.68 6.30 8.21
N GLU A 78 8.21 5.08 7.97
CA GLU A 78 8.65 3.89 8.68
C GLU A 78 8.94 2.76 7.69
N PHE A 79 9.96 1.95 7.98
CA PHE A 79 10.17 0.67 7.31
C PHE A 79 9.70 -0.45 8.23
N ARG A 80 8.67 -1.18 7.81
CA ARG A 80 8.10 -2.31 8.55
C ARG A 80 8.54 -3.61 7.89
N THR A 81 8.73 -4.65 8.68
CA THR A 81 9.19 -5.97 8.21
C THR A 81 8.12 -7.05 8.28
N GLN A 82 6.98 -6.75 8.91
CA GLN A 82 5.83 -7.65 9.04
C GLN A 82 4.57 -6.95 8.52
N PRO A 83 3.65 -7.69 7.85
CA PRO A 83 3.73 -9.13 7.54
C PRO A 83 4.66 -9.47 6.37
N ALA A 84 5.04 -8.47 5.56
CA ALA A 84 6.18 -8.51 4.65
C ALA A 84 6.94 -7.18 4.76
N PRO A 85 8.15 -7.03 4.20
CA PRO A 85 8.86 -5.75 4.25
C PRO A 85 8.20 -4.68 3.38
N PHE A 86 7.96 -3.48 3.93
CA PHE A 86 7.43 -2.33 3.19
C PHE A 86 7.79 -0.99 3.86
N TRP A 87 7.77 0.08 3.06
CA TRP A 87 7.78 1.46 3.52
C TRP A 87 6.34 1.94 3.75
N LEU A 88 6.05 2.50 4.91
CA LEU A 88 4.82 3.21 5.21
C LEU A 88 5.13 4.71 5.31
N VAL A 89 4.52 5.51 4.45
CA VAL A 89 4.70 6.96 4.40
C VAL A 89 3.36 7.63 4.69
N CYS A 90 3.34 8.55 5.64
CA CYS A 90 2.15 9.27 6.06
C CYS A 90 2.29 10.77 5.76
N PHE A 91 1.29 11.33 5.11
CA PHE A 91 1.17 12.76 4.85
C PHE A 91 -0.09 13.30 5.52
N SER A 92 -0.03 14.51 6.07
CA SER A 92 -1.23 15.26 6.45
C SER A 92 -1.64 16.21 5.34
N ASP A 93 -2.95 16.43 5.16
CA ASP A 93 -3.43 17.56 4.35
C ASP A 93 -3.14 18.86 5.10
N THR A 94 -2.46 19.81 4.44
CA THR A 94 -2.18 21.13 5.00
C THR A 94 -3.14 22.21 4.52
N ILE A 95 -4.08 21.90 3.61
CA ILE A 95 -4.70 22.95 2.79
C ILE A 95 -6.10 23.38 3.23
N LYS A 96 -6.98 22.56 3.85
CA LYS A 96 -8.31 23.07 4.25
C LYS A 96 -8.92 22.44 5.52
N GLY A 97 -9.01 23.27 6.58
CA GLY A 97 -10.01 23.13 7.65
C GLY A 97 -9.53 22.46 8.94
N PRO A 98 -10.39 22.41 9.98
CA PRO A 98 -10.05 21.91 11.31
C PRO A 98 -9.80 20.39 11.39
N LEU A 99 -10.09 19.65 10.32
CA LEU A 99 -9.88 18.20 10.22
C LEU A 99 -8.62 17.92 9.42
N ARG A 100 -7.54 17.53 10.11
CA ARG A 100 -6.34 16.97 9.47
C ARG A 100 -6.68 15.61 8.88
N GLN A 101 -6.84 15.55 7.57
CA GLN A 101 -6.94 14.27 6.86
C GLN A 101 -5.52 13.68 6.72
N MET A 102 -5.37 12.40 7.04
CA MET A 102 -4.11 11.67 6.84
C MET A 102 -4.21 10.84 5.57
N PHE A 103 -3.11 10.79 4.83
CA PHE A 103 -2.95 9.98 3.64
C PHE A 103 -1.76 9.05 3.80
N PHE A 104 -1.95 7.81 3.36
CA PHE A 104 -0.94 6.79 3.48
C PHE A 104 -0.52 6.31 2.09
N VAL A 105 0.77 6.09 1.94
CA VAL A 105 1.37 5.43 0.78
C VAL A 105 2.20 4.27 1.30
N VAL A 106 1.98 3.10 0.69
CA VAL A 106 2.75 1.89 0.96
C VAL A 106 3.64 1.60 -0.24
N LEU A 107 4.93 1.38 0.00
CA LEU A 107 5.87 0.98 -1.04
C LEU A 107 6.54 -0.33 -0.67
N LEU A 108 6.73 -1.19 -1.65
CA LEU A 108 7.63 -2.32 -1.52
C LEU A 108 9.09 -1.83 -1.38
N PRO A 109 9.99 -2.67 -0.85
CA PRO A 109 11.39 -2.30 -0.61
C PRO A 109 12.17 -1.89 -1.86
N ASP A 110 11.67 -2.26 -3.04
CA ASP A 110 12.22 -1.89 -4.36
C ASP A 110 11.67 -0.56 -4.92
N GLY A 111 10.75 0.08 -4.20
CA GLY A 111 10.14 1.35 -4.60
C GLY A 111 8.85 1.21 -5.41
N ARG A 112 8.37 0.00 -5.69
CA ARG A 112 7.04 -0.17 -6.29
C ARG A 112 5.97 0.29 -5.31
N VAL A 113 5.07 1.15 -5.77
CA VAL A 113 3.92 1.58 -4.98
C VAL A 113 2.89 0.46 -4.93
N VAL A 114 2.34 0.20 -3.75
CA VAL A 114 1.18 -0.67 -3.55
C VAL A 114 -0.06 0.21 -3.63
N GLU A 115 -0.82 0.08 -4.72
CA GLU A 115 -2.07 0.83 -4.88
C GLU A 115 -3.12 0.37 -3.86
N PRO A 116 -3.78 1.28 -3.14
CA PRO A 116 -4.78 0.89 -2.17
C PRO A 116 -6.08 0.46 -2.85
N LYS A 117 -6.68 -0.61 -2.34
CA LYS A 117 -8.07 -0.96 -2.60
C LYS A 117 -8.98 -0.10 -1.73
N ILE A 118 -9.93 0.59 -2.36
CA ILE A 118 -10.89 1.45 -1.67
C ILE A 118 -12.13 0.62 -1.32
N VAL A 119 -12.41 0.47 -0.03
CA VAL A 119 -13.61 -0.19 0.50
C VAL A 119 -14.49 0.88 1.14
N ARG A 120 -15.70 1.07 0.61
CA ARG A 120 -16.71 1.95 1.20
C ARG A 120 -17.67 1.13 2.04
N GLN A 121 -17.85 1.53 3.30
CA GLN A 121 -18.97 1.02 4.11
C GLN A 121 -20.06 2.09 4.14
N MET A 122 -21.24 1.70 3.63
CA MET A 122 -22.49 2.47 3.66
C MET A 122 -23.11 2.44 5.05
#